data_AF-U1MV31-F1
#
_entry.id   AF-U1MV31-F1
#
_cell.length_a   1.000
_cell.length_b   1.000
_cell.length_c   1.000
_cell.angle_alpha   90.00
_cell.angle_beta   90.00
_cell.angle_gamma   90.00
#
_symmetry.space_group_name_H-M   'P 1'
#
loop_
_entity.id
_entity.type
_entity.pdbx_description
1 polymer ?
#
loop_
_entity_poly.entity_id
_entity_poly.type
_entity_poly.pdbx_seq_one_letter_code
_entity_poly.pdbx_strand_id
1 'polypeptide(L)'
;MKLIRVLLVLMLIFPVMSTSAATPSPQPGYTIKTTKLYWRAMQASPVAKTLSTNTPVQYNTYNRSWSNVYLNGTRYYTPSSNLKAGIPKLAPAERIRLVNKQHGLSSTYRSRQLVTLTIPTVYTKGSERTLMAAEAAHALARLYYAGRKEGHTLYALSAYRSYASQKSLYTYWVNARGTAYASKYVARPGYSEHQTGLAVDMTSARMQMGLYASFDQTPEGRWMLQNAHRYGFILRYPKGKEKITGYNYEPWHLRYVGVKEATTMKQKNWTFEEWWATR
;
A
#
# COMPACT_ATOMS: atom_id res chain seq x y z
N MET A 1 -21.18 83.43 28.60
CA MET A 1 -20.03 82.69 28.01
C MET A 1 -20.54 81.36 27.47
N LYS A 2 -20.64 81.21 26.13
CA LYS A 2 -21.09 79.99 25.46
C LYS A 2 -19.87 79.08 25.22
N LEU A 3 -19.85 77.86 25.78
CA LEU A 3 -18.84 76.86 25.44
C LEU A 3 -19.32 76.02 24.25
N ILE A 4 -18.54 76.07 23.16
CA ILE A 4 -18.66 75.20 21.99
C ILE A 4 -17.89 73.91 22.30
N ARG A 5 -18.56 72.75 22.26
CA ARG A 5 -17.88 71.43 22.26
C ARG A 5 -17.63 71.01 20.82
N VAL A 6 -16.37 70.96 20.41
CA VAL A 6 -15.92 70.39 19.14
C VAL A 6 -15.82 68.88 19.32
N LEU A 7 -16.57 68.12 18.51
CA LEU A 7 -16.52 66.66 18.47
C LEU A 7 -15.48 66.24 17.42
N LEU A 8 -14.36 65.67 17.86
CA LEU A 8 -13.32 65.13 16.98
C LEU A 8 -13.73 63.70 16.54
N VAL A 9 -14.08 63.52 15.27
CA VAL A 9 -14.36 62.19 14.69
C VAL A 9 -13.04 61.58 14.20
N LEU A 10 -12.51 60.62 14.95
CA LEU A 10 -11.31 59.87 14.59
C LEU A 10 -11.72 58.72 13.65
N MET A 11 -11.49 58.85 12.33
CA MET A 11 -11.64 57.75 11.37
C MET A 11 -10.51 56.74 11.57
N LEU A 12 -10.81 55.61 12.20
CA LEU A 12 -9.93 54.44 12.26
C LEU A 12 -9.98 53.70 10.91
N ILE A 13 -8.91 53.84 10.12
CA ILE A 13 -8.66 53.00 8.94
C ILE A 13 -8.15 51.65 9.46
N PHE A 14 -9.02 50.64 9.46
CA PHE A 14 -8.59 49.26 9.70
C PHE A 14 -7.91 48.72 8.43
N PRO A 15 -6.64 48.27 8.50
CA PRO A 15 -6.03 47.59 7.38
C PRO A 15 -6.78 46.28 7.14
N VAL A 16 -7.27 46.10 5.91
CA VAL A 16 -7.81 44.82 5.44
C VAL A 16 -6.67 43.82 5.48
N MET A 17 -6.60 43.01 6.54
CA MET A 17 -5.71 41.86 6.57
C MET A 17 -6.21 40.87 5.52
N SER A 18 -5.49 40.81 4.40
CA SER A 18 -5.64 39.75 3.42
C SER A 18 -5.27 38.43 4.08
N THR A 19 -6.28 37.65 4.48
CA THR A 19 -6.08 36.27 4.93
C THR A 19 -5.58 35.48 3.74
N SER A 20 -4.28 35.14 3.71
CA SER A 20 -3.81 34.15 2.75
C SER A 20 -4.52 32.84 3.08
N ALA A 21 -5.38 32.37 2.17
CA ALA A 21 -6.00 31.07 2.32
C ALA A 21 -4.89 30.03 2.43
N ALA A 22 -4.83 29.32 3.56
CA ALA A 22 -3.85 28.26 3.76
C ALA A 22 -3.95 27.27 2.59
N THR A 23 -2.82 26.99 1.95
CA THR A 23 -2.76 26.02 0.85
C THR A 23 -3.35 24.69 1.32
N PRO A 24 -4.32 24.08 0.60
CA PRO A 24 -4.95 22.85 1.06
C PRO A 24 -3.90 21.77 1.35
N SER A 25 -4.08 21.01 2.43
CA SER A 25 -3.21 19.87 2.72
C SER A 25 -3.20 18.90 1.52
N PRO A 26 -2.04 18.32 1.15
CA PRO A 26 -1.99 17.32 0.09
C PRO A 26 -2.94 16.16 0.37
N GLN A 27 -3.68 15.76 -0.67
CA GLN A 27 -4.61 14.63 -0.64
C GLN A 27 -4.15 13.50 -1.56
N PRO A 28 -4.57 12.25 -1.31
CA PRO A 28 -4.30 11.13 -2.21
C PRO A 28 -4.97 11.32 -3.58
N GLY A 29 -4.21 11.06 -4.62
CA GLY A 29 -4.71 10.97 -5.99
C GLY A 29 -3.86 10.04 -6.84
N TYR A 30 -4.15 10.02 -8.13
CA TYR A 30 -3.37 9.25 -9.10
C TYR A 30 -3.43 9.88 -10.49
N THR A 31 -2.44 9.55 -11.31
CA THR A 31 -2.38 9.96 -12.71
C THR A 31 -3.39 9.17 -13.55
N ILE A 32 -4.17 9.84 -14.40
CA ILE A 32 -5.14 9.15 -15.29
C ILE A 32 -4.56 8.83 -16.67
N LYS A 33 -3.36 9.32 -16.97
CA LYS A 33 -2.57 9.05 -18.17
C LYS A 33 -1.09 9.20 -17.87
N THR A 34 -0.22 8.88 -18.84
CA THR A 34 1.20 9.23 -18.75
C THR A 34 1.34 10.74 -18.55
N THR A 35 1.96 11.13 -17.44
CA THR A 35 1.90 12.49 -16.90
C THR A 35 3.30 13.02 -16.70
N LYS A 36 3.62 14.12 -17.38
CA LYS A 36 4.86 14.89 -17.15
C LYS A 36 4.70 15.75 -15.89
N LEU A 37 5.74 15.77 -15.08
CA LEU A 37 5.91 16.65 -13.93
C LEU A 37 6.94 17.71 -14.27
N TYR A 38 6.66 18.93 -13.87
CA TYR A 38 7.42 20.13 -14.21
C TYR A 38 7.95 20.81 -12.96
N TRP A 39 9.06 21.55 -13.09
CA TRP A 39 9.62 22.35 -11.99
C TRP A 39 8.83 23.63 -11.73
N ARG A 40 8.10 24.13 -12.74
CA ARG A 40 7.22 25.29 -12.66
C ARG A 40 5.84 24.95 -13.25
N ALA A 41 4.81 25.69 -12.85
CA ALA A 41 3.43 25.53 -13.33
C ALA A 41 3.24 26.07 -14.77
N MET A 42 4.06 25.61 -15.72
CA MET A 42 3.99 25.97 -17.13
C MET A 42 4.58 24.84 -17.99
N GLN A 43 3.98 24.58 -19.15
CA GLN A 43 4.39 23.46 -20.01
C GLN A 43 5.77 23.66 -20.68
N ALA A 44 6.21 24.92 -20.81
CA ALA A 44 7.54 25.26 -21.31
C ALA A 44 8.66 24.96 -20.29
N SER A 45 8.32 24.67 -19.02
CA SER A 45 9.31 24.28 -18.02
C SER A 45 9.95 22.94 -18.41
N PRO A 46 11.24 22.71 -18.09
CA PRO A 46 11.84 21.39 -18.26
C PRO A 46 11.06 20.31 -17.53
N VAL A 47 10.89 19.16 -18.18
CA VAL A 47 10.25 17.99 -17.58
C VAL A 47 11.19 17.44 -16.50
N ALA A 48 10.72 17.48 -15.25
CA ALA A 48 11.44 16.95 -14.11
C ALA A 48 11.33 15.42 -14.02
N LYS A 49 10.13 14.89 -14.32
CA LYS A 49 9.83 13.45 -14.22
C LYS A 49 8.64 13.09 -15.11
N THR A 50 8.57 11.83 -15.52
CA THR A 50 7.38 11.27 -16.18
C THR A 50 6.82 10.14 -15.33
N LEU A 51 5.53 10.23 -15.00
CA LEU A 51 4.79 9.21 -14.29
C LEU A 51 3.93 8.41 -15.27
N SER A 52 3.87 7.09 -15.13
CA SER A 52 2.92 6.26 -15.89
C SER A 52 1.48 6.51 -15.44
N THR A 53 0.50 6.08 -16.24
CA THR A 53 -0.91 6.00 -15.82
C THR A 53 -1.08 5.19 -14.52
N ASN A 54 -2.09 5.55 -13.71
CA ASN A 54 -2.43 4.96 -12.41
C ASN A 54 -1.31 5.04 -11.35
N THR A 55 -0.37 5.97 -11.49
CA THR A 55 0.66 6.19 -10.48
C THR A 55 0.06 6.95 -9.29
N PRO A 56 0.06 6.39 -8.07
CA PRO A 56 -0.39 7.10 -6.87
C PRO A 56 0.48 8.32 -6.59
N VAL A 57 -0.15 9.42 -6.17
CA VAL A 57 0.52 10.67 -5.79
C VAL A 57 -0.18 11.32 -4.60
N GLN A 58 0.52 12.21 -3.90
CA GLN A 58 -0.10 13.22 -3.04
C GLN A 58 -0.13 14.54 -3.81
N TYR A 59 -1.26 15.24 -3.82
CA TYR A 59 -1.39 16.48 -4.57
C TYR A 59 -2.34 17.47 -3.90
N ASN A 60 -2.20 18.76 -4.21
CA ASN A 60 -3.21 19.76 -3.92
C ASN A 60 -3.35 20.71 -5.11
N THR A 61 -4.44 21.46 -5.15
CA THR A 61 -4.68 22.46 -6.18
C THR A 61 -3.66 23.58 -6.06
N TYR A 62 -2.98 23.93 -7.16
CA TYR A 62 -2.14 25.13 -7.23
C TYR A 62 -2.95 26.32 -7.78
N ASN A 63 -3.63 26.12 -8.91
CA ASN A 63 -4.59 27.06 -9.49
C ASN A 63 -5.63 26.31 -10.32
N ARG A 64 -6.44 27.03 -11.12
CA ARG A 64 -7.53 26.43 -11.94
C ARG A 64 -7.05 25.33 -12.90
N SER A 65 -5.82 25.41 -13.38
CA SER A 65 -5.30 24.50 -14.42
C SER A 65 -4.17 23.59 -13.94
N TRP A 66 -3.58 23.87 -12.78
CA TRP A 66 -2.40 23.19 -12.27
C TRP A 66 -2.57 22.69 -10.84
N SER A 67 -1.92 21.56 -10.56
CA SER A 67 -1.80 20.96 -9.24
C SER A 67 -0.35 20.88 -8.82
N ASN A 68 -0.08 21.04 -7.53
CA ASN A 68 1.19 20.64 -6.94
C ASN A 68 1.16 19.13 -6.70
N VAL A 69 2.20 18.41 -7.10
CA VAL A 69 2.40 16.97 -6.86
C VAL A 69 3.61 16.77 -5.98
N TYR A 70 3.48 15.98 -4.91
CA TYR A 70 4.54 15.75 -3.94
C TYR A 70 5.05 14.31 -4.05
N LEU A 71 6.35 14.15 -4.33
CA LEU A 71 7.04 12.87 -4.37
C LEU A 71 8.31 12.95 -3.51
N ASN A 72 8.42 12.08 -2.51
CA ASN A 72 9.59 12.01 -1.61
C ASN A 72 9.99 13.38 -1.00
N GLY A 73 9.01 14.19 -0.61
CA GLY A 73 9.25 15.54 -0.07
C GLY A 73 9.45 16.62 -1.13
N THR A 74 9.69 16.27 -2.39
CA THR A 74 9.85 17.22 -3.49
C THR A 74 8.51 17.59 -4.11
N ARG A 75 8.29 18.90 -4.31
CA ARG A 75 7.11 19.45 -4.99
C ARG A 75 7.38 19.62 -6.49
N TYR A 76 6.44 19.18 -7.31
CA TYR A 76 6.39 19.33 -8.75
C TYR A 76 5.04 19.91 -9.19
N TYR A 77 4.91 20.24 -10.47
CA TYR A 77 3.66 20.73 -11.06
C TYR A 77 3.19 19.84 -12.20
N THR A 78 1.88 19.70 -12.36
CA THR A 78 1.28 19.08 -13.55
C THR A 78 -0.11 19.66 -13.81
N PRO A 79 -0.63 19.63 -15.06
CA PRO A 79 -2.01 20.00 -15.33
C PRO A 79 -2.98 19.20 -14.45
N SER A 80 -3.93 19.89 -13.79
CA SER A 80 -4.89 19.27 -12.88
C SER A 80 -5.73 18.19 -13.57
N SER A 81 -6.00 18.35 -14.85
CA SER A 81 -6.72 17.39 -15.70
C SER A 81 -5.99 16.05 -15.89
N ASN A 82 -4.72 15.94 -15.49
CA ASN A 82 -3.97 14.69 -15.52
C ASN A 82 -4.15 13.85 -14.25
N LEU A 83 -4.82 14.39 -13.22
CA LEU A 83 -4.96 13.77 -11.91
C LEU A 83 -6.42 13.47 -11.59
N LYS A 84 -6.62 12.44 -10.77
CA LYS A 84 -7.92 12.13 -10.15
C LYS A 84 -7.72 11.85 -8.67
N ALA A 85 -8.63 12.36 -7.84
CA ALA A 85 -8.62 12.10 -6.40
C ALA A 85 -8.91 10.62 -6.10
N GLY A 86 -8.35 10.14 -4.99
CA GLY A 86 -8.58 8.78 -4.48
C GLY A 86 -7.43 7.80 -4.74
N ILE A 87 -7.73 6.51 -4.65
CA ILE A 87 -6.76 5.41 -4.75
C ILE A 87 -6.91 4.73 -6.11
N PRO A 88 -5.82 4.57 -6.90
CA PRO A 88 -5.90 3.86 -8.16
C PRO A 88 -6.28 2.40 -7.94
N LYS A 89 -7.13 1.88 -8.81
CA LYS A 89 -7.55 0.48 -8.80
C LYS A 89 -6.56 -0.35 -9.60
N LEU A 90 -6.24 -1.53 -9.07
CA LEU A 90 -5.50 -2.53 -9.83
C LEU A 90 -6.36 -3.05 -10.97
N ALA A 91 -5.74 -3.33 -12.11
CA ALA A 91 -6.42 -4.07 -13.16
C ALA A 91 -6.79 -5.46 -12.62
N PRO A 92 -7.96 -6.03 -12.98
CA PRO A 92 -8.37 -7.36 -12.51
C PRO A 92 -7.25 -8.41 -12.70
N ALA A 93 -6.67 -8.49 -13.89
CA ALA A 93 -5.59 -9.43 -14.21
C ALA A 93 -4.33 -9.29 -13.32
N GLU A 94 -4.04 -8.10 -12.78
CA GLU A 94 -2.96 -7.91 -11.80
C GLU A 94 -3.38 -8.36 -10.41
N ARG A 95 -4.60 -7.99 -9.99
CA ARG A 95 -5.15 -8.31 -8.67
C ARG A 95 -5.24 -9.82 -8.43
N ILE A 96 -5.75 -10.54 -9.43
CA ILE A 96 -5.98 -12.00 -9.37
C ILE A 96 -4.90 -12.80 -10.12
N ARG A 97 -3.67 -12.26 -10.22
CA ARG A 97 -2.53 -13.00 -10.74
C ARG A 97 -2.08 -14.06 -9.73
N LEU A 98 -2.15 -15.33 -10.11
CA LEU A 98 -1.58 -16.43 -9.33
C LEU A 98 -0.05 -16.38 -9.44
N VAL A 99 0.63 -16.33 -8.30
CA VAL A 99 2.09 -16.47 -8.19
C VAL A 99 2.34 -17.56 -7.17
N ASN A 100 3.00 -18.63 -7.59
CA ASN A 100 3.28 -19.79 -6.75
C ASN A 100 4.50 -20.51 -7.32
N LYS A 101 4.74 -21.78 -6.95
CA LYS A 101 5.91 -22.56 -7.41
C LYS A 101 5.90 -22.86 -8.92
N GLN A 102 4.75 -22.73 -9.58
CA GLN A 102 4.55 -23.02 -11.01
C GLN A 102 4.39 -21.75 -11.85
N HIS A 103 3.89 -20.67 -11.24
CA HIS A 103 3.59 -19.40 -11.93
C HIS A 103 4.51 -18.30 -11.42
N GLY A 104 5.55 -17.99 -12.21
CA GLY A 104 6.54 -16.97 -11.90
C GLY A 104 6.24 -15.59 -12.47
N LEU A 105 6.96 -14.60 -11.96
CA LEU A 105 7.06 -13.24 -12.45
C LEU A 105 8.42 -13.01 -13.11
N SER A 106 8.50 -12.07 -14.05
CA SER A 106 9.79 -11.67 -14.62
C SER A 106 10.68 -11.03 -13.56
N SER A 107 12.00 -11.10 -13.78
CA SER A 107 12.99 -10.43 -12.92
C SER A 107 12.83 -8.91 -12.87
N THR A 108 12.24 -8.32 -13.91
CA THR A 108 11.95 -6.89 -14.05
C THR A 108 10.56 -6.50 -13.55
N TYR A 109 9.71 -7.47 -13.16
CA TYR A 109 8.38 -7.16 -12.67
C TYR A 109 8.46 -6.39 -11.36
N ARG A 110 7.81 -5.22 -11.35
CA ARG A 110 7.58 -4.39 -10.17
C ARG A 110 6.23 -3.72 -10.31
N SER A 111 5.40 -3.81 -9.28
CA SER A 111 4.14 -3.06 -9.25
C SER A 111 4.43 -1.56 -9.37
N ARG A 112 3.74 -0.91 -10.32
CA ARG A 112 3.88 0.54 -10.57
C ARG A 112 3.14 1.39 -9.54
N GLN A 113 2.32 0.77 -8.70
CA GLN A 113 1.42 1.44 -7.76
C GLN A 113 1.85 1.26 -6.30
N LEU A 114 3.14 1.03 -6.03
CA LEU A 114 3.64 0.82 -4.68
C LEU A 114 3.61 2.12 -3.87
N VAL A 115 3.01 2.07 -2.69
CA VAL A 115 2.97 3.14 -1.69
C VAL A 115 3.41 2.62 -0.33
N THR A 116 3.93 3.50 0.52
CA THR A 116 4.28 3.18 1.90
C THR A 116 3.02 2.89 2.71
N LEU A 117 3.07 1.84 3.52
CA LEU A 117 2.02 1.51 4.48
C LEU A 117 1.82 2.63 5.50
N THR A 118 0.57 2.84 5.87
CA THR A 118 0.14 3.85 6.87
C THR A 118 -0.24 3.22 8.21
N ILE A 119 0.05 1.93 8.38
CA ILE A 119 -0.12 1.17 9.62
C ILE A 119 1.24 0.95 10.30
N PRO A 120 1.30 0.53 11.57
CA PRO A 120 2.55 0.18 12.22
C PRO A 120 3.30 -0.93 11.46
N THR A 121 4.60 -0.72 11.28
CA THR A 121 5.52 -1.66 10.62
C THR A 121 6.65 -2.04 11.56
N VAL A 122 7.15 -3.27 11.45
CA VAL A 122 8.33 -3.73 12.21
C VAL A 122 9.61 -3.06 11.72
N TYR A 123 9.73 -2.85 10.40
CA TYR A 123 10.85 -2.14 9.80
C TYR A 123 10.57 -0.65 9.66
N THR A 124 11.64 0.14 9.56
CA THR A 124 11.57 1.59 9.38
C THR A 124 10.95 1.98 8.03
N LYS A 125 10.31 3.16 8.00
CA LYS A 125 9.81 3.77 6.76
C LYS A 125 10.96 3.95 5.77
N GLY A 126 10.72 3.59 4.51
CA GLY A 126 11.72 3.61 3.45
C GLY A 126 12.25 2.22 3.06
N SER A 127 12.07 1.22 3.91
CA SER A 127 12.30 -0.17 3.52
C SER A 127 11.27 -0.63 2.49
N GLU A 128 11.70 -1.38 1.46
CA GLU A 128 10.78 -1.95 0.46
C GLU A 128 9.70 -2.86 1.10
N ARG A 129 10.01 -3.44 2.27
CA ARG A 129 9.11 -4.28 3.07
C ARG A 129 7.91 -3.51 3.62
N THR A 130 7.96 -2.18 3.62
CA THR A 130 6.87 -1.29 4.02
C THR A 130 6.03 -0.82 2.84
N LEU A 131 6.25 -1.35 1.64
CA LEU A 131 5.53 -0.96 0.43
C LEU A 131 4.47 -2.01 0.05
N MET A 132 3.31 -1.56 -0.42
CA MET A 132 2.27 -2.38 -1.04
C MET A 132 1.64 -1.64 -2.22
N ALA A 133 1.00 -2.37 -3.14
CA ALA A 133 0.19 -1.73 -4.17
C ALA A 133 -0.91 -0.88 -3.50
N ALA A 134 -1.18 0.31 -4.01
CA ALA A 134 -2.00 1.33 -3.34
C ALA A 134 -3.38 0.83 -2.92
N GLU A 135 -4.05 0.07 -3.79
CA GLU A 135 -5.35 -0.53 -3.47
C GLU A 135 -5.26 -1.49 -2.28
N ALA A 136 -4.24 -2.36 -2.25
CA ALA A 136 -4.01 -3.32 -1.17
C ALA A 136 -3.53 -2.64 0.12
N ALA A 137 -2.66 -1.63 0.03
CA ALA A 137 -2.19 -0.83 1.17
C ALA A 137 -3.37 -0.14 1.88
N HIS A 138 -4.26 0.47 1.11
CA HIS A 138 -5.46 1.11 1.65
C HIS A 138 -6.43 0.09 2.26
N ALA A 139 -6.60 -1.07 1.62
CA ALA A 139 -7.38 -2.17 2.19
C ALA A 139 -6.80 -2.68 3.51
N LEU A 140 -5.48 -2.82 3.61
CA LEU A 140 -4.78 -3.25 4.82
C LEU A 140 -4.95 -2.24 5.94
N ALA A 141 -4.88 -0.94 5.63
CA ALA A 141 -5.17 0.12 6.61
C ALA A 141 -6.58 -0.02 7.19
N ARG A 142 -7.60 -0.28 6.36
CA ARG A 142 -8.96 -0.52 6.85
C ARG A 142 -9.06 -1.76 7.73
N LEU A 143 -8.42 -2.87 7.35
CA LEU A 143 -8.35 -4.08 8.17
C LEU A 143 -7.71 -3.78 9.53
N TYR A 144 -6.56 -3.09 9.53
CA TYR A 144 -5.86 -2.70 10.76
C TYR A 144 -6.73 -1.83 11.67
N TYR A 145 -7.33 -0.75 11.14
CA TYR A 145 -8.13 0.16 11.94
C TYR A 145 -9.42 -0.47 12.47
N ALA A 146 -10.01 -1.42 11.73
CA ALA A 146 -11.12 -2.23 12.25
C ALA A 146 -10.66 -3.10 13.43
N GLY A 147 -9.50 -3.76 13.31
CA GLY A 147 -8.94 -4.56 14.39
C GLY A 147 -8.64 -3.72 15.63
N ARG A 148 -8.08 -2.52 15.43
CA ARG A 148 -7.80 -1.57 16.50
C ARG A 148 -9.05 -1.14 17.26
N LYS A 149 -10.18 -0.94 16.57
CA LYS A 149 -11.47 -0.63 17.22
C LYS A 149 -11.96 -1.77 18.11
N GLU A 150 -11.58 -3.01 17.81
CA GLU A 150 -11.91 -4.20 18.58
C GLU A 150 -10.77 -4.61 19.55
N GLY A 151 -9.78 -3.74 19.77
CA GLY A 151 -8.68 -3.98 20.73
C GLY A 151 -7.52 -4.82 20.19
N HIS A 152 -7.50 -5.12 18.88
CA HIS A 152 -6.43 -5.90 18.24
C HIS A 152 -5.39 -4.99 17.60
N THR A 153 -4.11 -5.18 17.96
CA THR A 153 -3.01 -4.39 17.41
C THR A 153 -2.10 -5.27 16.56
N LEU A 154 -2.20 -5.08 15.25
CA LEU A 154 -1.39 -5.78 14.25
C LEU A 154 -0.24 -4.91 13.75
N TYR A 155 0.84 -5.55 13.32
CA TYR A 155 2.01 -4.91 12.70
C TYR A 155 2.30 -5.60 11.37
N ALA A 156 2.61 -4.81 10.33
CA ALA A 156 3.13 -5.37 9.09
C ALA A 156 4.64 -5.63 9.23
N LEU A 157 5.05 -6.88 9.03
CA LEU A 157 6.45 -7.29 9.12
C LEU A 157 7.12 -7.25 7.74
N SER A 158 6.49 -7.82 6.72
CA SER A 158 7.08 -7.87 5.37
C SER A 158 6.00 -7.84 4.31
N ALA A 159 5.97 -6.77 3.52
CA ALA A 159 5.08 -6.64 2.37
C ALA A 159 5.84 -6.82 1.05
N TYR A 160 6.09 -5.77 0.27
CA TYR A 160 6.78 -5.91 -1.00
C TYR A 160 8.24 -6.36 -0.82
N ARG A 161 8.68 -7.24 -1.73
CA ARG A 161 10.06 -7.70 -1.83
C ARG A 161 10.45 -7.81 -3.29
N SER A 162 11.47 -7.07 -3.71
CA SER A 162 11.92 -7.11 -5.10
C SER A 162 12.50 -8.48 -5.48
N TYR A 163 12.58 -8.75 -6.79
CA TYR A 163 13.26 -9.94 -7.30
C TYR A 163 14.70 -10.04 -6.78
N ALA A 164 15.44 -8.93 -6.77
CA ALA A 164 16.82 -8.87 -6.30
C ALA A 164 16.93 -9.25 -4.82
N SER A 165 16.09 -8.68 -3.97
CA SER A 165 16.02 -9.05 -2.54
C SER A 165 15.65 -10.52 -2.34
N GLN A 166 14.70 -11.04 -3.11
CA GLN A 166 14.32 -12.46 -3.05
C GLN A 166 15.47 -13.37 -3.50
N LYS A 167 16.25 -12.96 -4.51
CA LYS A 167 17.48 -13.65 -4.93
C LYS A 167 18.51 -13.70 -3.81
N SER A 168 18.81 -12.57 -3.18
CA SER A 168 19.74 -12.54 -2.04
C SER A 168 19.27 -13.41 -0.88
N LEU A 169 17.97 -13.37 -0.53
CA LEU A 169 17.39 -14.22 0.50
C LEU A 169 17.52 -15.71 0.15
N TYR A 170 17.19 -16.09 -1.08
CA TYR A 170 17.27 -17.47 -1.54
C TYR A 170 18.73 -17.97 -1.50
N THR A 171 19.67 -17.20 -2.07
CA THR A 171 21.10 -17.53 -2.05
C THR A 171 21.64 -17.69 -0.64
N TYR A 172 21.26 -16.81 0.29
CA TYR A 172 21.64 -16.93 1.70
C TYR A 172 21.24 -18.29 2.29
N TRP A 173 19.99 -18.73 2.07
CA TRP A 173 19.50 -20.00 2.60
C TRP A 173 20.09 -21.22 1.89
N VAL A 174 20.39 -21.13 0.59
CA VAL A 174 21.14 -22.17 -0.13
C VAL A 174 22.52 -22.36 0.51
N ASN A 175 23.24 -21.26 0.77
CA ASN A 175 24.56 -21.33 1.38
C ASN A 175 24.51 -21.83 2.83
N ALA A 176 23.50 -21.42 3.60
CA ALA A 176 23.40 -21.77 5.02
C ALA A 176 22.86 -23.19 5.29
N ARG A 177 21.96 -23.71 4.43
CA ARG A 177 21.20 -24.94 4.70
C ARG A 177 21.06 -25.87 3.49
N GLY A 178 21.65 -25.53 2.35
CA GLY A 178 21.59 -26.29 1.11
C GLY A 178 20.34 -26.02 0.27
N THR A 179 20.42 -26.35 -1.01
CA THR A 179 19.37 -26.10 -2.01
C THR A 179 18.05 -26.79 -1.70
N ALA A 180 18.08 -28.02 -1.16
CA ALA A 180 16.88 -28.77 -0.80
C ALA A 180 16.07 -28.05 0.29
N TYR A 181 16.74 -27.55 1.33
CA TYR A 181 16.10 -26.75 2.39
C TYR A 181 15.54 -25.45 1.81
N ALA A 182 16.36 -24.68 1.08
CA ALA A 182 15.95 -23.40 0.52
C ALA A 182 14.74 -23.54 -0.41
N SER A 183 14.73 -24.55 -1.29
CA SER A 183 13.63 -24.78 -2.23
C SER A 183 12.32 -25.20 -1.54
N LYS A 184 12.42 -25.77 -0.34
CA LYS A 184 11.26 -26.17 0.46
C LYS A 184 10.62 -24.97 1.17
N TYR A 185 11.42 -24.12 1.79
CA TYR A 185 10.94 -23.06 2.71
C TYR A 185 10.99 -21.64 2.14
N VAL A 186 11.76 -21.41 1.07
CA VAL A 186 11.97 -20.09 0.48
C VAL A 186 11.55 -20.11 -0.97
N ALA A 187 10.64 -19.21 -1.34
CA ALA A 187 10.25 -19.05 -2.73
C ALA A 187 11.48 -18.73 -3.62
N ARG A 188 11.56 -19.34 -4.79
CA ARG A 188 12.56 -18.97 -5.80
C ARG A 188 12.36 -17.50 -6.23
N PRO A 189 13.41 -16.79 -6.65
CA PRO A 189 13.25 -15.43 -7.19
C PRO A 189 12.28 -15.44 -8.37
N GLY A 190 11.30 -14.53 -8.38
CA GLY A 190 10.20 -14.52 -9.34
C GLY A 190 8.96 -15.31 -8.91
N TYR A 191 9.08 -16.22 -7.93
CA TYR A 191 8.00 -17.12 -7.50
C TYR A 191 7.43 -16.73 -6.12
N SER A 192 7.82 -15.56 -5.59
CA SER A 192 7.30 -15.03 -4.34
C SER A 192 6.16 -14.05 -4.59
N GLU A 193 5.02 -14.25 -3.94
CA GLU A 193 3.90 -13.30 -4.03
C GLU A 193 4.26 -11.92 -3.47
N HIS A 194 5.25 -11.78 -2.59
CA HIS A 194 5.72 -10.48 -2.12
C HIS A 194 6.18 -9.56 -3.26
N GLN A 195 6.68 -10.13 -4.38
CA GLN A 195 7.08 -9.33 -5.54
C GLN A 195 5.89 -8.65 -6.23
N THR A 196 4.66 -9.14 -6.03
CA THR A 196 3.43 -8.48 -6.52
C THR A 196 3.13 -7.17 -5.79
N GLY A 197 3.61 -7.01 -4.56
CA GLY A 197 3.16 -5.96 -3.64
C GLY A 197 1.73 -6.16 -3.13
N LEU A 198 1.15 -7.36 -3.31
CA LEU A 198 -0.19 -7.74 -2.84
C LEU A 198 -0.16 -8.69 -1.64
N ALA A 199 1.01 -9.20 -1.28
CA ALA A 199 1.20 -10.03 -0.10
C ALA A 199 1.76 -9.21 1.08
N VAL A 200 1.37 -9.58 2.29
CA VAL A 200 1.88 -9.01 3.54
C VAL A 200 1.91 -10.06 4.65
N ASP A 201 3.05 -10.13 5.33
CA ASP A 201 3.20 -10.88 6.58
C ASP A 201 2.83 -9.99 7.76
N MET A 202 1.87 -10.44 8.56
CA MET A 202 1.35 -9.73 9.72
C MET A 202 1.81 -10.37 11.04
N THR A 203 2.03 -9.56 12.06
CA THR A 203 2.44 -10.02 13.40
C THR A 203 1.77 -9.17 14.50
N SER A 204 2.07 -9.47 15.75
CA SER A 204 1.63 -8.70 16.92
C SER A 204 2.72 -8.64 18.00
N ALA A 205 2.53 -7.77 19.00
CA ALA A 205 3.43 -7.68 20.17
C ALA A 205 3.57 -9.02 20.90
N ARG A 206 2.47 -9.80 20.99
CA ARG A 206 2.47 -11.14 21.60
C ARG A 206 3.37 -12.14 20.88
N MET A 207 3.60 -11.92 19.59
CA MET A 207 4.52 -12.73 18.79
C MET A 207 5.95 -12.22 18.81
N GLN A 208 6.27 -11.23 19.64
CA GLN A 208 7.59 -10.57 19.69
C GLN A 208 8.03 -10.06 18.30
N MET A 209 7.08 -9.56 17.51
CA MET A 209 7.29 -9.17 16.12
C MET A 209 7.84 -10.30 15.22
N GLY A 210 7.58 -11.57 15.55
CA GLY A 210 7.97 -12.72 14.74
C GLY A 210 6.83 -13.33 13.93
N LEU A 211 7.17 -14.27 13.04
CA LEU A 211 6.23 -15.01 12.21
C LEU A 211 6.23 -16.48 12.66
N TYR A 212 5.17 -16.90 13.35
CA TYR A 212 5.05 -18.25 13.88
C TYR A 212 3.65 -18.80 13.67
N ALA A 213 3.54 -20.12 13.57
CA ALA A 213 2.25 -20.79 13.40
C ALA A 213 1.30 -20.52 14.58
N SER A 214 1.83 -20.34 15.79
CA SER A 214 1.06 -19.98 16.99
C SER A 214 0.40 -18.60 16.93
N PHE A 215 0.65 -17.80 15.89
CA PHE A 215 -0.05 -16.53 15.68
C PHE A 215 -1.57 -16.73 15.62
N ASP A 216 -2.05 -17.84 15.06
CA ASP A 216 -3.48 -18.18 15.00
C ASP A 216 -4.12 -18.52 16.35
N GLN A 217 -3.32 -18.63 17.42
CA GLN A 217 -3.82 -18.83 18.79
C GLN A 217 -3.98 -17.50 19.53
N THR A 218 -3.31 -16.44 19.06
CA THR A 218 -3.44 -15.10 19.62
C THR A 218 -4.82 -14.49 19.31
N PRO A 219 -5.32 -13.57 20.16
CA PRO A 219 -6.53 -12.81 19.84
C PRO A 219 -6.43 -12.07 18.50
N GLU A 220 -5.29 -11.42 18.21
CA GLU A 220 -5.08 -10.66 16.98
C GLU A 220 -5.07 -11.54 15.73
N GLY A 221 -4.37 -12.68 15.78
CA GLY A 221 -4.32 -13.61 14.66
C GLY A 221 -5.68 -14.23 14.37
N ARG A 222 -6.42 -14.67 15.40
CA ARG A 222 -7.79 -15.19 15.23
C ARG A 222 -8.73 -14.16 14.61
N TRP A 223 -8.72 -12.95 15.15
CA TRP A 223 -9.54 -11.85 14.64
C TRP A 223 -9.21 -11.54 13.18
N MET A 224 -7.92 -11.45 12.85
CA MET A 224 -7.44 -11.18 11.49
C MET A 224 -7.91 -12.29 10.52
N LEU A 225 -7.70 -13.56 10.86
CA LEU A 225 -8.07 -14.70 10.00
C LEU A 225 -9.58 -14.84 9.81
N GLN A 226 -10.38 -14.37 10.76
CA GLN A 226 -11.83 -14.31 10.63
C GLN A 226 -12.28 -13.15 9.73
N ASN A 227 -11.63 -11.98 9.83
CA ASN A 227 -12.12 -10.74 9.22
C ASN A 227 -11.41 -10.32 7.92
N ALA A 228 -10.21 -10.83 7.62
CA ALA A 228 -9.37 -10.41 6.48
C ALA A 228 -10.13 -10.37 5.14
N HIS A 229 -11.00 -11.36 4.89
CA HIS A 229 -11.77 -11.47 3.65
C HIS A 229 -12.69 -10.28 3.39
N ARG A 230 -13.24 -9.65 4.44
CA ARG A 230 -14.10 -8.45 4.37
C ARG A 230 -13.36 -7.25 3.80
N TYR A 231 -12.03 -7.28 3.85
CA TYR A 231 -11.13 -6.25 3.34
C TYR A 231 -10.40 -6.69 2.08
N GLY A 232 -10.71 -7.87 1.54
CA GLY A 232 -10.15 -8.37 0.28
C GLY A 232 -8.86 -9.16 0.43
N PHE A 233 -8.54 -9.61 1.64
CA PHE A 233 -7.39 -10.46 1.91
C PHE A 233 -7.80 -11.91 2.19
N ILE A 234 -7.05 -12.86 1.66
CA ILE A 234 -7.15 -14.28 2.01
C ILE A 234 -5.96 -14.69 2.90
N LEU A 235 -6.19 -15.70 3.74
CA LEU A 235 -5.10 -16.51 4.28
C LEU A 235 -4.52 -17.33 3.12
N ARG A 236 -3.31 -17.00 2.68
CA ARG A 236 -2.77 -17.53 1.43
C ARG A 236 -2.38 -19.01 1.51
N TYR A 237 -1.88 -19.42 2.67
CA TYR A 237 -1.38 -20.76 2.94
C TYR A 237 -2.09 -21.36 4.17
N PRO A 238 -3.31 -21.89 4.01
CA PRO A 238 -4.07 -22.48 5.11
C PRO A 238 -3.61 -23.90 5.48
N LYS A 239 -3.87 -24.28 6.73
CA LYS A 239 -3.54 -25.60 7.30
C LYS A 239 -4.27 -26.71 6.54
N GLY A 240 -3.57 -27.80 6.23
CA GLY A 240 -4.14 -28.97 5.54
C GLY A 240 -4.26 -28.81 4.01
N LYS A 241 -3.80 -27.68 3.46
CA LYS A 241 -3.80 -27.41 2.01
C LYS A 241 -2.38 -27.36 1.42
N GLU A 242 -1.39 -27.86 2.14
CA GLU A 242 0.03 -27.81 1.77
C GLU A 242 0.32 -28.54 0.45
N LYS A 243 -0.42 -29.63 0.16
CA LYS A 243 -0.34 -30.37 -1.12
C LYS A 243 -0.80 -29.54 -2.32
N ILE A 244 -1.70 -28.57 -2.10
CA ILE A 244 -2.26 -27.71 -3.15
C ILE A 244 -1.38 -26.48 -3.33
N THR A 245 -1.05 -25.78 -2.24
CA THR A 245 -0.28 -24.53 -2.30
C THR A 245 1.21 -24.76 -2.48
N GLY A 246 1.73 -25.90 -2.02
CA GLY A 246 3.16 -26.20 -1.95
C GLY A 246 3.89 -25.51 -0.79
N TYR A 247 3.17 -24.86 0.12
CA TYR A 247 3.71 -24.16 1.30
C TYR A 247 3.08 -24.71 2.58
N ASN A 248 3.84 -24.67 3.68
CA ASN A 248 3.32 -25.00 5.01
C ASN A 248 2.23 -24.00 5.43
N TYR A 249 1.52 -24.32 6.50
CA TYR A 249 0.59 -23.38 7.12
C TYR A 249 1.30 -22.09 7.58
N GLU A 250 0.84 -20.94 7.09
CA GLU A 250 1.39 -19.62 7.41
C GLU A 250 0.26 -18.64 7.82
N PRO A 251 -0.23 -18.67 9.07
CA PRO A 251 -1.35 -17.84 9.51
C PRO A 251 -1.08 -16.32 9.46
N TRP A 252 0.17 -15.92 9.32
CA TRP A 252 0.57 -14.53 9.19
C TRP A 252 0.47 -13.99 7.75
N HIS A 253 0.46 -14.87 6.74
CA HIS A 253 0.64 -14.48 5.34
C HIS A 253 -0.70 -14.19 4.66
N LEU A 254 -0.97 -12.91 4.46
CA LEU A 254 -2.16 -12.43 3.77
C LEU A 254 -1.86 -12.09 2.31
N ARG A 255 -2.79 -12.43 1.41
CA ARG A 255 -2.76 -12.05 0.00
C ARG A 255 -3.99 -11.23 -0.37
N TYR A 256 -3.80 -10.03 -0.91
CA TYR A 256 -4.88 -9.21 -1.45
C TYR A 256 -5.34 -9.73 -2.83
N VAL A 257 -6.65 -9.96 -2.95
CA VAL A 257 -7.31 -10.42 -4.18
C VAL A 257 -8.58 -9.63 -4.51
N GLY A 258 -9.02 -8.74 -3.61
CA GLY A 258 -10.30 -8.04 -3.71
C GLY A 258 -11.38 -8.67 -2.83
N VAL A 259 -12.36 -7.86 -2.41
CA VAL A 259 -13.37 -8.28 -1.42
C VAL A 259 -14.24 -9.43 -1.94
N LYS A 260 -14.69 -9.35 -3.20
CA LYS A 260 -15.55 -10.36 -3.82
C LYS A 260 -14.85 -11.72 -3.81
N GLU A 261 -13.63 -11.76 -4.36
CA GLU A 261 -12.84 -12.98 -4.51
C GLU A 261 -12.44 -13.57 -3.15
N ALA A 262 -11.97 -12.72 -2.22
CA ALA A 262 -11.58 -13.16 -0.89
C ALA A 262 -12.76 -13.74 -0.09
N THR A 263 -13.94 -13.13 -0.22
CA THR A 263 -15.16 -13.61 0.45
C THR A 263 -15.59 -14.96 -0.10
N THR A 264 -15.59 -15.13 -1.43
CA THR A 264 -15.88 -16.42 -2.05
C THR A 264 -14.92 -17.52 -1.57
N MET A 265 -13.61 -17.25 -1.56
CA MET A 265 -12.61 -18.21 -1.08
C MET A 265 -12.80 -18.56 0.40
N LYS A 266 -13.12 -17.57 1.24
CA LYS A 266 -13.39 -17.79 2.67
C LYS A 266 -14.61 -18.70 2.87
N GLN A 267 -15.72 -18.42 2.16
CA GLN A 267 -16.97 -19.18 2.30
C GLN A 267 -16.84 -20.63 1.83
N LYS A 268 -16.07 -20.86 0.76
CA LYS A 268 -15.86 -22.21 0.20
C LYS A 268 -14.67 -22.95 0.81
N ASN A 269 -13.94 -22.32 1.72
CA ASN A 269 -12.68 -22.84 2.27
C ASN A 269 -11.67 -23.24 1.17
N TRP A 270 -11.55 -22.38 0.16
CA TRP A 270 -10.68 -22.58 -1.00
C TRP A 270 -9.34 -21.85 -0.85
N THR A 271 -8.27 -22.46 -1.36
CA THR A 271 -7.01 -21.79 -1.64
C THR A 271 -7.15 -20.86 -2.84
N PHE A 272 -6.12 -20.04 -3.07
CA PHE A 272 -6.09 -19.22 -4.27
C PHE A 272 -5.98 -20.08 -5.54
N GLU A 273 -5.23 -21.19 -5.49
CA GLU A 273 -5.12 -22.16 -6.57
C GLU A 273 -6.48 -22.78 -6.93
N GLU A 274 -7.24 -23.24 -5.93
CA GLU A 274 -8.57 -23.85 -6.14
C GLU A 274 -9.53 -22.84 -6.78
N TRP A 275 -9.56 -21.61 -6.29
CA TRP A 275 -10.37 -20.55 -6.90
C TRP A 275 -9.91 -20.22 -8.33
N TRP A 276 -8.59 -20.12 -8.53
CA TRP A 276 -8.01 -19.74 -9.82
C TRP A 276 -8.26 -20.78 -10.92
N ALA A 277 -8.39 -22.07 -10.55
CA ALA A 277 -8.72 -23.14 -11.49
C ALA A 277 -10.18 -23.13 -11.99
N THR A 278 -11.07 -22.37 -11.33
CA THR A 278 -12.51 -22.31 -11.69
C THR A 278 -12.88 -21.18 -12.65
N ARG A 279 -11.90 -20.44 -13.16
CA ARG A 279 -12.11 -19.16 -13.85
C ARG A 279 -11.89 -19.24 -15.36
#